data_AF-A0A258WYI2-F1
#
_entry.id   AF-A0A258WYI2-F1
#
_cell.length_a   1.000
_cell.length_b   1.000
_cell.length_c   1.000
_cell.angle_alpha   90.00
_cell.angle_beta   90.00
_cell.angle_gamma   90.00
#
_symmetry.space_group_name_H-M   'P 1'
#
loop_
_entity.id
_entity.type
_entity.pdbx_description
1 polymer ?
#
loop_
_entity_poly.entity_id
_entity_poly.type
_entity_poly.pdbx_seq_one_letter_code
_entity_poly.pdbx_strand_id
1 'polypeptide(L)'
;MTKKTYQIQIALKEFKPKIWRRLLIQSDLLLADFHKIIQTSMGWKNSHLHQFIKNQTFYTERMPGDDTWDEMDNVDYKKMKISDLLKKEKEQIV
;
A
#
# COMPACT_ATOMS: atom_id res chain seq x y z
N MET A 1 -8.46 16.67 12.26
CA MET A 1 -8.41 15.23 12.61
C MET A 1 -7.10 14.96 13.32
N THR A 2 -7.11 14.17 14.39
CA THR A 2 -5.89 13.86 15.17
C THR A 2 -4.97 12.95 14.37
N LYS A 3 -3.71 13.35 14.24
CA LYS A 3 -2.67 12.57 13.56
C LYS A 3 -2.32 11.37 14.44
N LYS A 4 -2.64 10.15 14.00
CA LYS A 4 -2.33 8.92 14.73
C LYS A 4 -1.06 8.31 14.15
N THR A 5 -0.28 7.61 14.98
CA THR A 5 0.85 6.80 14.49
C THR A 5 0.38 5.35 14.42
N TYR A 6 0.53 4.73 13.24
CA TYR A 6 0.29 3.31 13.02
C TYR A 6 1.58 2.54 13.19
N GLN A 7 1.49 1.38 13.85
CA GLN A 7 2.53 0.36 13.82
C GLN A 7 2.15 -0.70 12.78
N ILE A 8 2.84 -0.70 11.65
CA ILE A 8 2.56 -1.60 10.53
C ILE A 8 3.65 -2.67 10.44
N GLN A 9 3.23 -3.92 10.30
CA GLN A 9 4.12 -5.03 9.95
C GLN A 9 3.99 -5.35 8.47
N ILE A 10 5.09 -5.31 7.73
CA ILE A 10 5.17 -5.70 6.32
C ILE A 10 5.87 -7.06 6.28
N ALA A 11 5.32 -8.03 5.54
CA ALA A 11 5.89 -9.36 5.42
C ALA A 11 5.77 -9.88 3.98
N LEU A 12 6.81 -10.54 3.49
CA LEU A 12 6.74 -11.27 2.23
C LEU A 12 5.96 -12.56 2.42
N LYS A 13 5.02 -12.84 1.52
CA LYS A 13 4.28 -14.11 1.50
C LYS A 13 5.20 -15.23 1.03
N GLU A 14 4.92 -16.46 1.48
CA GLU A 14 5.55 -17.70 0.99
C GLU A 14 7.03 -17.94 1.33
N PHE A 15 7.69 -17.06 2.09
CA PHE A 15 9.06 -17.26 2.54
C PHE A 15 9.17 -17.97 3.92
N LYS A 16 10.12 -18.90 4.02
CA LYS A 16 10.58 -19.53 5.29
C LYS A 16 12.12 -19.51 5.36
N PRO A 17 12.74 -18.90 6.39
CA PRO A 17 12.11 -18.15 7.48
C PRO A 17 11.40 -16.87 6.99
N LYS A 18 10.48 -16.35 7.80
CA LYS A 18 9.66 -15.18 7.45
C LYS A 18 10.54 -13.94 7.27
N ILE A 19 10.44 -13.28 6.13
CA ILE A 19 11.09 -11.99 5.85
C ILE A 19 10.08 -10.87 6.14
N TRP A 20 10.38 -10.00 7.11
CA TRP A 20 9.45 -8.95 7.54
C TRP A 20 10.15 -7.69 8.08
N ARG A 21 9.39 -6.59 8.17
CA ARG A 21 9.76 -5.30 8.78
C ARG A 21 8.60 -4.78 9.63
N ARG A 22 8.90 -3.97 10.66
CA ARG A 22 7.87 -3.25 11.44
C ARG A 22 8.22 -1.78 11.49
N LEU A 23 7.25 -0.94 11.12
CA LEU A 23 7.44 0.49 10.91
C LEU A 23 6.44 1.29 11.73
N LEU A 24 6.85 2.47 12.18
CA LEU A 24 5.97 3.49 12.73
C LEU A 24 5.75 4.55 11.65
N ILE A 25 4.51 4.74 11.23
CA ILE A 25 4.15 5.71 10.19
C ILE A 25 2.93 6.52 10.61
N GLN A 26 2.76 7.69 10.01
CA GLN A 26 1.60 8.52 10.27
C GLN A 26 0.37 7.92 9.57
N SER A 27 -0.79 7.96 10.23
CA SER A 27 -2.04 7.41 9.70
C SER A 27 -2.53 8.13 8.45
N ASP A 28 -2.14 9.40 8.28
CA ASP A 28 -2.50 10.24 7.14
C ASP A 28 -1.50 10.17 5.98
N LEU A 29 -0.52 9.26 6.04
CA LEU A 29 0.43 9.02 4.97
C LEU A 29 -0.29 8.56 3.70
N LEU A 30 0.05 9.14 2.55
CA LEU A 30 -0.48 8.70 1.26
C LEU A 30 -0.02 7.29 0.93
N LEU A 31 -0.85 6.52 0.24
CA LEU A 31 -0.49 5.18 -0.21
C LEU A 31 0.71 5.19 -1.18
N ALA A 32 0.88 6.27 -1.97
CA ALA A 32 2.05 6.46 -2.83
C ALA A 32 3.36 6.57 -2.04
N ASP A 33 3.32 7.29 -0.91
CA ASP A 33 4.48 7.40 -0.02
C ASP A 33 4.68 6.10 0.77
N PHE A 34 3.60 5.43 1.16
CA PHE A 34 3.68 4.13 1.82
C PHE A 34 4.34 3.08 0.93
N HIS A 35 4.03 3.05 -0.37
CA HIS A 35 4.73 2.21 -1.35
C HIS A 35 6.23 2.48 -1.36
N LYS A 36 6.68 3.74 -1.43
CA LYS A 36 8.11 4.09 -1.39
C LYS A 36 8.79 3.65 -0.10
N ILE A 37 8.08 3.74 1.04
CA ILE A 37 8.55 3.24 2.33
C ILE A 37 8.72 1.72 2.29
N ILE A 38 7.75 0.97 1.72
CA ILE A 38 7.86 -0.48 1.53
C ILE A 38 9.10 -0.79 0.70
N GLN A 39 9.26 -0.16 -0.47
CA GLN A 39 10.41 -0.34 -1.36
C GLN A 39 11.72 -0.16 -0.61
N THR A 40 11.87 0.95 0.11
CA THR A 40 13.08 1.27 0.89
C THR A 40 13.31 0.25 2.00
N SER A 41 12.28 -0.11 2.76
CA SER A 41 12.38 -1.03 3.90
C SER A 41 12.78 -2.46 3.50
N MET A 42 12.43 -2.86 2.28
CA MET A 42 12.75 -4.15 1.68
C MET A 42 14.03 -4.13 0.84
N GLY A 43 14.64 -2.97 0.61
CA GLY A 43 15.82 -2.82 -0.26
C GLY A 43 15.50 -2.97 -1.76
N TRP A 44 14.25 -2.71 -2.15
CA TRP A 44 13.79 -2.75 -3.53
C TRP A 44 14.00 -1.42 -4.25
N LYS A 45 14.03 -1.46 -5.59
CA LYS A 45 14.44 -0.35 -6.46
C LYS A 45 13.28 0.32 -7.20
N ASN A 46 12.02 0.01 -6.87
CA ASN A 46 10.83 0.53 -7.55
C ASN A 46 10.85 0.27 -9.08
N SER A 47 11.32 -0.90 -9.49
CA SER A 47 11.54 -1.23 -10.91
C SER A 47 10.34 -1.83 -11.63
N HIS A 48 9.26 -2.13 -10.90
CA HIS A 48 8.06 -2.77 -11.43
C HIS A 48 6.80 -2.06 -10.96
N LEU A 49 5.72 -2.23 -11.72
CA LEU A 49 4.38 -1.82 -11.33
C LEU A 49 3.95 -2.55 -10.04
N HIS A 50 3.05 -1.92 -9.30
CA HIS A 50 2.52 -2.45 -8.05
C HIS A 50 1.08 -1.98 -7.86
N GLN A 51 0.40 -2.64 -6.92
CA GLN A 51 -0.94 -2.28 -6.48
C GLN A 51 -1.12 -2.73 -5.02
N PHE A 52 -2.09 -2.15 -4.32
CA PHE A 52 -2.60 -2.68 -3.06
C PHE A 52 -3.93 -3.40 -3.30
N ILE A 53 -4.20 -4.45 -2.55
CA ILE A 53 -5.44 -5.23 -2.67
C ILE A 53 -6.12 -5.32 -1.31
N LYS A 54 -7.41 -4.96 -1.26
CA LYS A 54 -8.26 -5.14 -0.08
C LYS A 54 -9.64 -5.60 -0.51
N ASN A 55 -10.12 -6.72 0.03
CA ASN A 55 -11.47 -7.25 -0.24
C ASN A 55 -11.81 -7.36 -1.74
N GLN A 56 -10.89 -7.92 -2.54
CA GLN A 56 -11.01 -8.03 -4.01
C GLN A 56 -11.00 -6.70 -4.79
N THR A 57 -10.90 -5.56 -4.11
CA THR A 57 -10.69 -4.25 -4.76
C THR A 57 -9.20 -4.02 -4.99
N PHE A 58 -8.87 -3.56 -6.19
CA PHE A 58 -7.53 -3.26 -6.65
C PHE A 58 -7.28 -1.75 -6.61
N TYR A 59 -6.25 -1.36 -5.87
CA TYR A 59 -5.84 0.03 -5.70
C TYR A 59 -4.52 0.21 -6.44
N THR A 60 -4.53 0.92 -7.57
CA THR A 60 -3.35 1.17 -8.40
C THR A 60 -3.25 2.66 -8.78
N GLU A 61 -2.11 3.14 -9.25
CA GLU A 61 -2.00 4.51 -9.78
C GLU A 61 -2.48 4.52 -11.23
N ARG A 62 -3.41 5.43 -11.55
CA ARG A 62 -3.83 5.65 -12.95
C ARG A 62 -2.69 6.24 -13.75
N MET A 63 -2.20 5.50 -14.75
CA MET A 63 -1.16 5.99 -15.63
C MET A 63 -1.74 6.97 -16.67
N PRO A 64 -1.02 8.05 -17.02
CA PRO A 64 -1.41 8.90 -18.14
C PRO A 64 -1.48 8.08 -19.43
N GLY A 65 -2.59 8.18 -20.16
CA GLY A 65 -2.80 7.42 -21.41
C GLY A 65 -3.24 5.97 -21.21
N ASP A 66 -3.67 5.59 -20.00
CA ASP A 66 -4.35 4.31 -19.80
C ASP A 66 -5.82 4.42 -20.26
N ASP A 67 -6.02 4.09 -21.53
CA ASP A 67 -7.33 4.10 -22.19
C ASP A 67 -8.22 2.92 -21.73
N THR A 68 -7.64 1.92 -21.07
CA THR A 68 -8.35 0.75 -20.54
C THR A 68 -8.78 0.92 -19.08
N TRP A 69 -8.43 2.05 -18.45
CA TRP A 69 -8.70 2.30 -17.04
C TRP A 69 -10.18 2.09 -16.66
N ASP A 70 -11.09 2.62 -17.48
CA ASP A 70 -12.53 2.58 -17.22
C ASP A 70 -13.15 1.18 -17.46
N GLU A 71 -12.40 0.26 -18.08
CA GLU A 71 -12.78 -1.15 -18.24
C GLU A 71 -12.37 -2.01 -17.03
N MET A 72 -11.47 -1.49 -16.19
CA MET A 72 -10.97 -2.17 -15.00
C MET A 72 -11.70 -1.65 -13.75
N ASP A 73 -12.08 -2.55 -12.84
CA ASP A 73 -12.65 -2.18 -11.53
C ASP A 73 -11.55 -1.75 -10.52
N ASN A 74 -10.69 -0.85 -10.99
CA ASN A 74 -9.54 -0.31 -10.26
C ASN A 74 -9.90 1.01 -9.58
N VAL A 75 -9.31 1.23 -8.41
CA VAL A 75 -9.40 2.50 -7.68
C VAL A 75 -8.08 3.24 -7.77
N ASP A 76 -8.10 4.50 -8.24
CA ASP A 76 -6.92 5.35 -8.25
C ASP A 76 -6.55 5.75 -6.81
N TYR A 77 -5.46 5.16 -6.31
CA TYR A 77 -5.07 5.36 -4.93
C TYR A 77 -4.29 6.66 -4.70
N LYS A 78 -3.90 7.41 -5.74
CA LYS A 78 -2.91 8.51 -5.66
C LYS A 78 -3.15 9.53 -4.55
N LYS A 79 -4.41 9.79 -4.20
CA LYS A 79 -4.82 10.72 -3.14
C LYS A 79 -5.31 10.05 -1.85
N MET A 80 -5.35 8.72 -1.84
CA MET A 80 -5.77 7.93 -0.69
C MET A 80 -4.64 7.81 0.34
N LYS A 81 -5.05 7.73 1.60
CA LYS A 81 -4.19 7.58 2.76
C LYS A 81 -4.23 6.15 3.26
N ILE A 82 -3.21 5.75 4.02
CA ILE A 82 -3.19 4.44 4.65
C ILE A 82 -4.39 4.24 5.59
N SER A 83 -4.85 5.29 6.29
CA SER A 83 -6.06 5.24 7.12
C SER A 83 -7.36 4.96 6.35
N ASP A 84 -7.39 5.16 5.03
CA ASP A 84 -8.57 4.83 4.23
C ASP A 84 -8.69 3.31 4.05
N LEU A 85 -7.55 2.61 4.02
CA LEU A 85 -7.47 1.16 3.86
C LEU A 85 -7.21 0.40 5.16
N LEU A 86 -6.66 1.01 6.20
CA LEU A 86 -6.37 0.34 7.47
C LEU A 86 -6.93 1.18 8.62
N LYS A 87 -8.17 0.88 9.04
CA LYS A 87 -8.91 1.71 10.00
C LYS A 87 -8.79 1.21 11.43
N LYS A 88 -8.52 -0.08 11.59
CA LYS A 88 -8.49 -0.79 12.88
C LYS A 88 -7.26 -1.69 12.96
N GLU A 89 -6.86 -1.98 14.19
CA GLU A 89 -5.79 -2.95 14.43
C GLU A 89 -6.14 -4.32 13.82
N LYS A 90 -5.12 -5.03 13.34
CA LYS A 90 -5.22 -6.35 12.69
C LYS A 90 -5.90 -6.37 11.31
N GLU A 91 -6.36 -5.24 10.78
CA GLU A 91 -6.70 -5.15 9.35
C GLU A 91 -5.46 -5.36 8.48
N GLN A 92 -5.67 -5.91 7.29
CA GLN A 92 -4.61 -6.26 6.35
C GLN A 92 -4.97 -5.80 4.95
N ILE A 93 -3.94 -5.46 4.20
CA ILE A 93 -3.95 -5.30 2.75
C ILE A 93 -2.79 -6.11 2.19
N VAL A 94 -2.90 -6.50 0.93
CA VAL A 94 -1.86 -7.20 0.18
C VAL A 94 -1.18 -6.23 -0.75
#